data_AF-A3IH93-F1
#
_entry.id   AF-A3IH93-F1
#
_cell.length_a   1.000
_cell.length_b   1.000
_cell.length_c   1.000
_cell.angle_alpha   90.00
_cell.angle_beta   90.00
_cell.angle_gamma   90.00
#
_symmetry.space_group_name_H-M   'P 1'
#
loop_
_entity.id
_entity.type
_entity.pdbx_description
1 polymer ?
#
loop_
_entity_poly.entity_id
_entity_poly.type
_entity_poly.pdbx_seq_one_letter_code
_entity_poly.pdbx_strand_id
1 'polypeptide(L)'
;MLLLGLGTVSFAQNADAANPFTQFRNNNCVPEAKKAGLTQAEATQICNCTVQALQKKYSTQAFSNLYAQYRNGDNNARRTLTRYGQNCSDEVLDNILWED
;
A
#
# COMPACT_ATOMS: atom_id res chain seq x y z
N MET A 1 7.34 52.09 0.10
CA MET A 1 7.87 50.95 0.89
C MET A 1 6.71 50.01 1.19
N LEU A 2 6.56 48.93 0.42
CA LEU A 2 5.50 47.93 0.59
C LEU A 2 6.01 46.78 1.46
N LEU A 3 5.47 46.66 2.67
CA LEU A 3 5.69 45.55 3.60
C LEU A 3 4.83 44.36 3.15
N LEU A 4 5.44 43.39 2.46
CA LEU A 4 4.80 42.12 2.15
C LEU A 4 4.87 41.22 3.39
N GLY A 5 3.72 41.04 4.03
CA GLY A 5 3.55 40.20 5.20
C GLY A 5 3.93 38.75 4.94
N LEU A 6 4.77 38.21 5.81
CA LEU A 6 5.04 36.77 5.92
C LEU A 6 3.76 36.08 6.43
N GLY A 7 2.95 35.58 5.50
CA GLY A 7 1.90 34.63 5.82
C GLY A 7 2.53 33.32 6.24
N THR A 8 2.59 33.06 7.55
CA THR A 8 2.89 31.73 8.08
C THR A 8 1.74 30.80 7.68
N VAL A 9 1.97 30.01 6.64
CA VAL A 9 1.05 28.93 6.24
C VAL A 9 1.06 27.91 7.36
N SER A 10 0.09 28.02 8.26
CA SER A 10 -0.13 27.02 9.30
C SER A 10 -0.75 25.81 8.62
N PHE A 11 0.06 24.80 8.31
CA PHE A 11 -0.45 23.49 7.92
C PHE A 11 -1.12 22.89 9.15
N ALA A 12 -2.43 23.12 9.28
CA ALA A 12 -3.25 22.39 10.22
C ALA A 12 -3.22 20.90 9.83
N GLN A 13 -2.30 20.15 10.41
CA GLN A 13 -2.33 18.69 10.41
C GLN A 13 -3.46 18.27 11.36
N ASN A 14 -4.67 18.11 10.86
CA ASN A 14 -5.74 17.48 11.65
C ASN A 14 -6.71 16.69 10.79
N ALA A 15 -7.06 15.52 11.33
CA ALA A 15 -8.06 14.53 10.93
C ALA A 15 -7.54 13.34 10.07
N ASP A 16 -7.21 12.25 10.77
CA ASP A 16 -7.14 10.86 10.29
C ASP A 16 -6.52 10.64 8.90
N ALA A 17 -5.22 10.92 8.76
CA ALA A 17 -4.47 10.33 7.66
C ALA A 17 -4.46 8.81 7.87
N ALA A 18 -5.43 8.11 7.24
CA ALA A 18 -5.58 6.68 7.34
C ALA A 18 -4.21 6.01 7.20
N ASN A 19 -3.89 5.05 8.07
CA ASN A 19 -2.60 4.35 8.06
C ASN A 19 -2.19 3.99 6.61
N PRO A 20 -0.99 4.35 6.13
CA PRO A 20 -0.59 4.16 4.73
C PRO A 20 -0.67 2.69 4.30
N PHE A 21 -0.47 1.74 5.20
CA PHE A 21 -0.69 0.31 4.95
C PHE A 21 -2.16 0.00 4.64
N THR A 22 -3.09 0.57 5.41
CA THR A 22 -4.54 0.44 5.17
C THR A 22 -4.94 1.11 3.85
N GLN A 23 -4.38 2.28 3.54
CA GLN A 23 -4.62 2.95 2.27
C GLN A 23 -4.12 2.12 1.09
N PHE A 24 -2.91 1.58 1.16
CA PHE A 24 -2.36 0.70 0.14
C PHE A 24 -3.26 -0.53 -0.06
N ARG A 25 -3.68 -1.18 1.01
CA ARG A 25 -4.56 -2.36 0.94
C ARG A 25 -5.88 -2.05 0.23
N ASN A 26 -6.60 -1.04 0.73
CA ASN A 26 -7.97 -0.76 0.33
C ASN A 26 -8.06 -0.07 -1.03
N ASN A 27 -7.10 0.81 -1.34
CA ASN A 27 -7.19 1.68 -2.51
C ASN A 27 -6.33 1.18 -3.68
N ASN A 28 -5.45 0.19 -3.46
CA ASN A 28 -4.59 -0.34 -4.50
C ASN A 28 -4.60 -1.87 -4.54
N CYS A 29 -4.10 -2.54 -3.50
CA CYS A 29 -3.89 -3.99 -3.55
C CYS A 29 -5.19 -4.75 -3.86
N VAL A 30 -6.24 -4.57 -3.07
CA VAL A 30 -7.50 -5.33 -3.24
C VAL A 30 -8.18 -4.99 -4.58
N PRO A 31 -8.35 -3.71 -4.98
CA PRO A 31 -8.92 -3.40 -6.28
C PRO A 31 -8.13 -3.98 -7.47
N GLU A 32 -6.80 -3.90 -7.46
CA GLU A 32 -5.99 -4.40 -8.57
C GLU A 32 -5.97 -5.94 -8.61
N ALA A 33 -5.93 -6.61 -7.46
CA ALA A 33 -6.07 -8.06 -7.38
C ALA A 33 -7.41 -8.54 -7.98
N LYS A 34 -8.51 -7.84 -7.68
CA LYS A 34 -9.82 -8.14 -8.26
C LYS A 34 -9.88 -7.89 -9.76
N LYS A 35 -9.25 -6.81 -10.25
CA LYS A 35 -9.13 -6.54 -11.70
C LYS A 35 -8.34 -7.64 -12.41
N ALA A 36 -7.40 -8.29 -11.72
CA ALA A 36 -6.66 -9.44 -12.22
C ALA A 36 -7.45 -10.77 -12.20
N GLY A 37 -8.71 -10.76 -11.73
CA GLY A 37 -9.60 -11.92 -11.77
C GLY A 37 -9.79 -12.65 -10.43
N LEU A 38 -9.14 -12.19 -9.35
CA LEU A 38 -9.30 -12.80 -8.03
C LEU A 38 -10.67 -12.46 -7.42
N THR A 39 -11.23 -13.42 -6.68
CA THR A 39 -12.43 -13.19 -5.87
C THR A 39 -12.14 -12.18 -4.75
N GLN A 40 -13.21 -11.65 -4.13
CA GLN A 40 -13.05 -10.76 -2.99
C GLN A 40 -12.31 -11.43 -1.83
N ALA A 41 -12.55 -12.72 -1.59
CA ALA A 41 -11.93 -13.49 -0.51
C ALA A 41 -10.43 -13.65 -0.75
N GLU A 42 -10.03 -14.16 -1.92
CA GLU A 42 -8.62 -14.34 -2.31
C GLU A 42 -7.86 -13.01 -2.30
N ALA A 43 -8.43 -11.97 -2.95
CA ALA A 43 -7.82 -10.64 -2.96
C ALA A 43 -7.61 -10.09 -1.55
N THR A 44 -8.55 -10.34 -0.63
CA THR A 44 -8.45 -9.89 0.76
C THR A 44 -7.36 -10.65 1.51
N GLN A 45 -7.28 -11.98 1.35
CA GLN A 45 -6.25 -12.81 1.97
C GLN A 45 -4.85 -12.43 1.50
N ILE A 46 -4.64 -12.36 0.18
CA ILE A 46 -3.37 -11.98 -0.43
C ILE A 46 -2.93 -10.59 0.03
N CYS A 47 -3.84 -9.61 0.01
CA CYS A 47 -3.50 -8.25 0.39
C CYS A 47 -3.29 -8.08 1.90
N ASN A 48 -3.94 -8.88 2.74
CA ASN A 48 -3.64 -8.92 4.17
C ASN A 48 -2.25 -9.52 4.43
N CYS A 49 -1.90 -10.64 3.78
CA CYS A 49 -0.54 -11.19 3.83
C CYS A 49 0.50 -10.15 3.40
N THR A 50 0.25 -9.49 2.27
CA THR A 50 1.16 -8.49 1.69
C THR A 50 1.40 -7.35 2.67
N VAL A 51 0.33 -6.81 3.26
CA VAL A 51 0.42 -5.72 4.24
C VAL A 51 1.16 -6.16 5.51
N GLN A 52 0.91 -7.37 6.01
CA GLN A 52 1.63 -7.89 7.18
C GLN A 52 3.12 -8.04 6.90
N ALA A 53 3.50 -8.54 5.72
CA ALA A 53 4.91 -8.65 5.32
C ALA A 53 5.58 -7.27 5.21
N LEU A 54 4.88 -6.29 4.63
CA LEU A 54 5.37 -4.92 4.54
C LEU A 54 5.50 -4.26 5.92
N GLN A 55 4.57 -4.49 6.84
CA GLN A 55 4.62 -3.98 8.22
C GLN A 55 5.79 -4.54 9.02
N LYS A 56 6.17 -5.80 8.78
CA LYS A 56 7.37 -6.40 9.39
C LYS A 56 8.67 -5.77 8.88
N LYS A 57 8.69 -5.26 7.64
CA LYS A 57 9.89 -4.72 7.00
C LYS A 57 10.05 -3.21 7.15
N TYR A 58 8.95 -2.45 7.05
CA TYR A 58 8.97 -1.00 6.94
C TYR A 58 8.29 -0.35 8.13
N SER A 59 8.90 0.72 8.64
CA SER A 59 8.16 1.65 9.50
C SER A 59 7.04 2.33 8.71
N THR A 60 6.04 2.86 9.41
CA THR A 60 4.93 3.60 8.78
C THR A 60 5.42 4.72 7.86
N GLN A 61 6.43 5.49 8.29
CA GLN A 61 6.98 6.58 7.48
C GLN A 61 7.74 6.06 6.25
N ALA A 62 8.55 5.01 6.41
CA ALA A 62 9.28 4.43 5.29
C ALA A 62 8.32 3.84 4.25
N PHE A 63 7.25 3.18 4.70
CA PHE A 63 6.22 2.65 3.82
C PHE A 63 5.42 3.76 3.13
N SER A 64 5.07 4.83 3.85
CA SER A 64 4.40 6.00 3.27
C SER A 64 5.21 6.58 2.11
N ASN A 65 6.53 6.71 2.27
CA ASN A 65 7.43 7.19 1.22
C ASN A 65 7.49 6.22 0.03
N LEU A 66 7.64 4.92 0.28
CA LEU A 66 7.63 3.88 -0.75
C LEU A 66 6.32 3.90 -1.56
N TYR A 67 5.18 4.02 -0.87
CA TYR A 67 3.88 4.05 -1.51
C TYR A 67 3.65 5.34 -2.30
N ALA A 68 4.16 6.48 -1.83
CA ALA A 68 4.16 7.72 -2.60
C ALA A 68 5.01 7.60 -3.88
N GLN A 69 6.20 7.00 -3.80
CA GLN A 69 7.05 6.73 -4.97
C GLN A 69 6.33 5.83 -5.99
N TYR A 70 5.69 4.76 -5.53
CA TYR A 70 4.86 3.90 -6.38
C TYR A 70 3.76 4.67 -7.09
N ARG A 71 3.00 5.50 -6.38
CA ARG A 71 1.92 6.33 -6.97
C ARG A 71 2.45 7.35 -7.98
N ASN A 72 3.69 7.79 -7.81
CA ASN A 72 4.37 8.69 -8.74
C ASN A 72 5.03 7.96 -9.93
N GLY A 73 4.83 6.65 -10.07
CA GLY A 73 5.32 5.87 -11.21
C GLY A 73 6.75 5.36 -11.09
N ASP A 74 7.35 5.37 -9.88
CA ASP A 74 8.68 4.82 -9.68
C ASP A 74 8.71 3.29 -9.92
N ASN A 75 9.54 2.87 -10.87
CA ASN A 75 9.64 1.48 -11.30
C ASN A 75 10.20 0.56 -10.19
N ASN A 76 11.09 1.06 -9.33
CA ASN A 76 11.68 0.27 -8.26
C ASN A 76 10.69 0.08 -7.11
N ALA A 77 9.91 1.11 -6.78
CA ALA A 77 8.80 1.02 -5.84
C ALA A 77 7.75 0.03 -6.34
N ARG A 78 7.36 0.11 -7.62
CA ARG A 78 6.45 -0.86 -8.26
C ARG A 78 6.97 -2.29 -8.14
N ARG A 79 8.21 -2.55 -8.60
CA ARG A 79 8.84 -3.88 -8.49
C ARG A 79 8.89 -4.38 -7.05
N THR A 80 9.16 -3.50 -6.10
CA THR A 80 9.20 -3.84 -4.68
C THR A 80 7.83 -4.30 -4.18
N LEU A 81 6.79 -3.50 -4.37
CA LEU A 81 5.43 -3.86 -3.94
C LEU A 81 4.91 -5.10 -4.66
N THR A 82 5.19 -5.24 -5.96
CA THR A 82 4.82 -6.43 -6.74
C THR A 82 5.44 -7.71 -6.17
N ARG A 83 6.72 -7.70 -5.77
CA ARG A 83 7.36 -8.88 -5.18
C ARG A 83 6.69 -9.35 -3.89
N TYR A 84 6.32 -8.43 -3.00
CA TYR A 84 5.59 -8.79 -1.79
C TYR A 84 4.20 -9.37 -2.12
N GLY A 85 3.51 -8.78 -3.10
CA GLY A 85 2.22 -9.29 -3.58
C GLY A 85 2.34 -10.68 -4.18
N GLN A 86 3.33 -10.93 -5.05
CA GLN A 86 3.56 -12.23 -5.69
C GLN A 86 3.86 -13.32 -4.68
N ASN A 87 4.79 -13.09 -3.75
CA ASN A 87 5.10 -14.09 -2.72
C ASN A 87 3.85 -14.48 -1.91
N CYS A 88 3.01 -13.50 -1.55
CA CYS A 88 1.77 -13.77 -0.84
C CYS A 88 0.69 -14.43 -1.70
N SER A 89 0.63 -14.11 -3.00
CA SER A 89 -0.24 -14.79 -3.94
C SER A 89 0.13 -16.27 -4.07
N ASP A 90 1.42 -16.56 -4.22
CA ASP A 90 1.92 -17.94 -4.33
C ASP A 90 1.57 -18.72 -3.06
N GLU A 91 1.86 -18.17 -1.88
CA GLU A 91 1.52 -18.81 -0.59
C GLU A 91 0.00 -19.04 -0.42
N VAL A 92 -0.83 -18.04 -0.72
CA VAL A 92 -2.29 -18.15 -0.49
C VAL A 92 -2.94 -19.06 -1.51
N LEU A 93 -2.58 -18.95 -2.79
CA LEU A 93 -3.16 -19.78 -3.84
C LEU A 93 -2.70 -21.23 -3.73
N ASP A 94 -1.45 -21.49 -3.33
CA ASP A 94 -1.00 -22.85 -3.07
C ASP A 94 -1.81 -23.50 -1.94
N ASN A 95 -2.07 -22.79 -0.84
CA ASN A 95 -2.92 -23.31 0.24
C ASN A 95 -4.36 -23.59 -0.27
N ILE A 96 -4.94 -22.72 -1.10
CA ILE A 96 -6.29 -22.94 -1.65
C ILE A 96 -6.35 -24.14 -2.60
N LEU A 97 -5.31 -24.33 -3.44
CA LEU A 97 -5.29 -25.34 -4.49
C LEU A 97 -4.93 -26.73 -3.97
N TRP A 98 -4.21 -26.81 -2.85
CA TRP A 98 -3.60 -28.05 -2.37
C TRP A 98 -3.99 -28.43 -0.92
N GLU A 99 -4.87 -27.66 -0.26
CA GLU A 99 -5.54 -28.10 0.97
C GLU A 99 -6.86 -28.84 0.61
N ASP A 100 -6.91 -30.14 0.97
CA ASP A 100 -8.09 -31.03 0.95
C ASP A 100 -9.04 -30.77 2.13
#